data_AF-A0A969RH91-F1
#
_entry.id   AF-A0A969RH91-F1
#
_cell.length_a   1.000
_cell.length_b   1.000
_cell.length_c   1.000
_cell.angle_alpha   90.00
_cell.angle_beta   90.00
_cell.angle_gamma   90.00
#
_symmetry.space_group_name_H-M   'P 1'
#
loop_
_entity.id
_entity.type
_entity.pdbx_description
1 polymer ?
#
loop_
_entity_poly.entity_id
_entity_poly.type
_entity_poly.pdbx_seq_one_letter_code
_entity_poly.pdbx_strand_id
1 'polypeptide(L)'
;MNKFKKWVEPTFTVLCLLQYAQGIIPLLITRGASEGDGVNPNAFNYTPNLFLFFLIYLITIGLLILRWKKVIYVISQDGWLWALLGVAFISCLWSAQPSVTFSSSIALTASTLFGLYFATRYSLKEQIQLLVWMYGLIILLSVLFAIVLPQYGFMSGIHEGAFRGIFTHKNIFGKISALGGIVFLLAVSTKKSNLLLWSGLVSLFVLLILAGSKTALGNFLLLIIVALIYQILRWRYYLLIPIGFALIATGSGIIVLFLQDPAAGLDLIGRDTTLTGRTDTWAFAIDMIEKRPWFGYGFTAFWNGLMVNPHTLFARYDGIF
;
A
#
# COMPACT_ATOMS: atom_id res chain seq x y z
N MET A 1 -29.29 18.41 -17.96
CA MET A 1 -27.96 17.77 -18.11
C MET A 1 -27.95 16.48 -17.28
N ASN A 2 -27.99 15.34 -17.97
CA ASN A 2 -28.56 14.05 -17.52
C ASN A 2 -28.01 13.47 -16.20
N LYS A 3 -28.93 12.98 -15.35
CA LYS A 3 -28.65 12.16 -14.15
C LYS A 3 -27.66 11.02 -14.42
N PHE A 4 -27.63 10.49 -15.64
CA PHE A 4 -26.67 9.47 -16.09
C PHE A 4 -25.21 9.94 -15.99
N LYS A 5 -24.88 11.16 -16.42
CA LYS A 5 -23.51 11.70 -16.32
C LYS A 5 -23.06 11.93 -14.87
N LYS A 6 -24.01 12.04 -13.91
CA LYS A 6 -23.71 12.29 -12.50
C LYS A 6 -23.01 11.10 -11.82
N TRP A 7 -23.27 9.88 -12.27
CA TRP A 7 -22.76 8.66 -11.64
C TRP A 7 -21.60 8.00 -12.38
N VAL A 8 -21.43 8.27 -13.68
CA VAL A 8 -20.37 7.64 -14.49
C VAL A 8 -18.96 7.95 -13.97
N GLU A 9 -18.63 9.24 -13.76
CA GLU A 9 -17.29 9.63 -13.27
C GLU A 9 -16.98 9.08 -11.86
N PRO A 10 -17.89 9.18 -10.87
CA PRO A 10 -17.71 8.54 -9.56
C PRO A 10 -17.48 7.03 -9.65
N THR A 11 -18.29 6.30 -10.42
CA THR A 11 -18.15 4.85 -10.59
C THR A 11 -16.82 4.50 -11.23
N PHE A 12 -16.44 5.19 -12.30
CA PHE A 12 -15.12 5.05 -12.93
C PHE A 12 -14.00 5.27 -11.91
N THR A 13 -14.10 6.31 -11.09
CA THR A 13 -13.09 6.65 -10.08
C THR A 13 -12.95 5.54 -9.02
N VAL A 14 -14.06 4.99 -8.52
CA VAL A 14 -14.05 3.88 -7.57
C VAL A 14 -13.41 2.62 -8.18
N LEU A 15 -13.74 2.30 -9.43
CA LEU A 15 -13.15 1.16 -10.13
C LEU A 15 -11.65 1.35 -10.36
N CYS A 16 -11.21 2.55 -10.74
CA CYS A 16 -9.78 2.87 -10.86
C CYS A 16 -9.07 2.74 -9.52
N LEU A 17 -9.63 3.30 -8.44
CA LEU A 17 -9.05 3.19 -7.10
C LEU A 17 -8.93 1.72 -6.66
N LEU A 18 -9.95 0.90 -6.93
CA LEU A 18 -9.91 -0.55 -6.66
C LEU A 18 -8.82 -1.26 -7.48
N GLN A 19 -8.64 -0.85 -8.74
CA GLN A 19 -7.58 -1.38 -9.60
C GLN A 19 -6.17 -0.97 -9.11
N TYR A 20 -5.98 0.28 -8.69
CA TYR A 20 -4.74 0.76 -8.09
C TYR A 20 -4.43 0.10 -6.74
N ALA A 21 -5.44 -0.37 -6.01
CA ALA A 21 -5.24 -1.17 -4.81
C ALA A 21 -4.63 -2.55 -5.12
N GLN A 22 -4.65 -3.00 -6.39
CA GLN A 22 -4.10 -4.27 -6.87
C GLN A 22 -4.71 -5.52 -6.20
N GLY A 23 -6.02 -5.50 -5.95
CA GLY A 23 -6.75 -6.65 -5.41
C GLY A 23 -7.04 -7.71 -6.47
N ILE A 24 -8.21 -7.56 -7.09
CA ILE A 24 -8.90 -8.65 -7.81
C ILE A 24 -8.11 -9.19 -8.99
N ILE A 25 -7.62 -8.31 -9.87
CA ILE A 25 -7.05 -8.72 -11.16
C ILE A 25 -5.76 -9.54 -10.98
N PRO A 26 -4.77 -9.10 -10.20
CA PRO A 26 -3.58 -9.92 -9.93
C PRO A 26 -3.90 -11.26 -9.27
N LEU A 27 -4.86 -11.31 -8.35
CA LEU A 27 -5.26 -12.54 -7.66
C LEU A 27 -5.88 -13.56 -8.64
N LEU A 28 -6.71 -13.10 -9.58
CA LEU A 28 -7.30 -13.96 -10.59
C LEU A 28 -6.27 -14.45 -11.62
N ILE A 29 -5.34 -13.58 -12.05
CA ILE A 29 -4.26 -13.92 -12.98
C ILE A 29 -3.37 -15.02 -12.40
N THR A 30 -3.01 -14.88 -11.12
CA THR A 30 -2.20 -15.87 -10.39
C THR A 30 -2.98 -17.12 -9.98
N ARG A 31 -4.29 -17.18 -10.28
CA ARG A 31 -5.19 -18.28 -9.90
C ARG A 31 -5.15 -18.61 -8.40
N GLY A 32 -4.86 -17.62 -7.55
CA GLY A 32 -4.72 -17.83 -6.12
C GLY A 32 -3.40 -18.48 -5.71
N ALA A 33 -2.36 -18.47 -6.55
CA ALA A 33 -1.04 -18.92 -6.13
C ALA A 33 -0.58 -18.16 -4.86
N SER A 34 -0.02 -18.90 -3.92
CA SER A 34 0.49 -18.40 -2.64
C SER A 34 2.00 -18.54 -2.57
N GLU A 35 2.61 -17.76 -1.68
CA GLU A 35 4.03 -17.87 -1.40
C GLU A 35 4.34 -19.25 -0.81
N GLY A 36 5.29 -19.96 -1.42
CA GLY A 36 5.65 -21.32 -1.04
C GLY A 36 4.98 -22.43 -1.86
N ASP A 37 4.08 -22.11 -2.78
CA ASP A 37 3.43 -23.12 -3.64
C ASP A 37 4.36 -23.65 -4.77
N GLY A 38 5.63 -23.19 -4.83
CA GLY A 38 6.58 -23.57 -5.88
C GLY A 38 6.27 -22.98 -7.27
N VAL A 39 5.31 -22.06 -7.36
CA VAL A 39 4.90 -21.43 -8.62
C VAL A 39 5.76 -20.19 -8.88
N ASN A 40 6.34 -20.10 -10.08
CA ASN A 40 7.08 -18.90 -10.50
C ASN A 40 6.10 -17.75 -10.80
N PRO A 41 6.15 -16.62 -10.06
CA PRO A 41 5.25 -15.49 -10.28
C PRO A 41 5.38 -14.87 -11.69
N ASN A 42 6.54 -15.01 -12.33
CA ASN A 42 6.82 -14.48 -13.67
C ASN A 42 6.24 -15.36 -14.79
N ALA A 43 5.75 -16.56 -14.48
CA ALA A 43 5.12 -17.45 -15.45
C ALA A 43 3.70 -17.01 -15.84
N PHE A 44 3.08 -16.13 -15.05
CA PHE A 44 1.71 -15.67 -15.30
C PHE A 44 1.67 -14.53 -16.33
N ASN A 45 0.62 -14.51 -17.14
CA ASN A 45 0.39 -13.47 -18.13
C ASN A 45 -0.30 -12.25 -17.50
N TYR A 46 0.46 -11.19 -17.23
CA TYR A 46 -0.05 -9.92 -16.70
C TYR A 46 -0.50 -8.91 -17.78
N THR A 47 -0.45 -9.26 -19.07
CA THR A 47 -0.87 -8.38 -20.16
C THR A 47 -2.29 -7.84 -19.99
N PRO A 48 -3.31 -8.60 -19.53
CA PRO A 48 -4.64 -8.06 -19.28
C PRO A 48 -4.65 -6.95 -18.22
N ASN A 49 -3.86 -7.11 -17.15
CA ASN A 49 -3.71 -6.11 -16.10
C ASN A 49 -3.06 -4.83 -16.63
N LEU A 50 -2.01 -4.98 -17.44
CA LEU A 50 -1.34 -3.86 -18.09
C LEU A 50 -2.27 -3.10 -19.05
N PHE A 51 -3.07 -3.84 -19.83
CA PHE A 51 -4.05 -3.25 -20.74
C PHE A 51 -5.10 -2.42 -19.99
N LEU A 52 -5.60 -2.92 -18.85
CA LEU A 52 -6.51 -2.16 -17.99
C LEU A 52 -5.87 -0.86 -17.47
N PHE A 53 -4.62 -0.92 -17.00
CA PHE A 53 -3.90 0.29 -16.58
C PHE A 53 -3.72 1.27 -17.74
N PHE A 54 -3.36 0.78 -18.93
CA PHE A 54 -3.24 1.62 -20.12
C PHE A 54 -4.55 2.35 -20.46
N LEU A 55 -5.69 1.65 -20.41
CA LEU A 55 -7.01 2.27 -20.61
C LEU A 55 -7.30 3.33 -19.54
N ILE A 56 -7.02 3.04 -18.27
CA ILE A 56 -7.18 4.01 -17.17
C ILE A 56 -6.32 5.25 -17.43
N TYR A 57 -5.08 5.08 -17.89
CA TYR A 57 -4.18 6.19 -18.19
C TYR A 57 -4.71 7.06 -19.33
N LEU A 58 -5.15 6.45 -20.44
CA LEU A 58 -5.73 7.18 -21.57
C LEU A 58 -6.97 7.99 -21.16
N ILE A 59 -7.90 7.36 -20.41
CA ILE A 59 -9.11 8.04 -19.95
C ILE A 59 -8.74 9.19 -18.99
N THR A 60 -7.80 8.95 -18.06
CA THR A 60 -7.34 9.96 -17.11
C THR A 60 -6.72 11.17 -17.82
N ILE A 61 -5.86 10.93 -18.81
CA ILE A 61 -5.25 12.00 -19.61
C ILE A 61 -6.33 12.78 -20.36
N GLY A 62 -7.29 12.11 -21.00
CA GLY A 62 -8.42 12.76 -21.66
C GLY A 62 -9.22 13.66 -20.70
N LEU A 63 -9.52 13.17 -19.50
CA LEU A 63 -10.25 13.93 -18.47
C LEU A 63 -9.45 15.13 -17.93
N LEU A 64 -8.12 15.02 -17.85
CA LEU A 64 -7.23 16.11 -17.46
C LEU A 64 -7.14 17.19 -18.54
N ILE A 65 -7.05 16.80 -19.82
CA ILE A 65 -7.03 17.74 -20.96
C ILE A 65 -8.31 18.58 -20.96
N LEU A 66 -9.47 17.96 -20.72
CA LEU A 66 -10.75 18.67 -20.58
C LEU A 66 -10.78 19.67 -19.41
N ARG A 67 -9.81 19.59 -18.49
CA ARG A 67 -9.70 20.42 -17.27
C ARG A 67 -8.39 21.20 -17.20
N TRP A 68 -7.70 21.40 -18.34
CA TRP A 68 -6.32 21.89 -18.41
C TRP A 68 -6.05 23.16 -17.58
N LYS A 69 -6.96 24.14 -17.53
CA LYS A 69 -6.78 25.37 -16.73
C LYS A 69 -6.61 25.07 -15.23
N LYS A 70 -7.47 24.19 -14.69
CA LYS A 70 -7.41 23.80 -13.28
C LYS A 70 -6.20 22.90 -13.02
N VAL A 71 -5.84 22.05 -13.98
CA VAL A 71 -4.67 21.19 -13.93
C VAL A 71 -3.39 22.03 -13.79
N ILE A 72 -3.18 23.02 -14.67
CA ILE A 72 -2.01 23.90 -14.61
C ILE A 72 -1.94 24.62 -13.25
N TYR A 73 -3.07 25.13 -12.76
CA TYR A 73 -3.12 25.79 -11.45
C TYR A 73 -2.70 24.85 -10.30
N VAL A 74 -3.16 23.60 -10.29
CA VAL A 74 -2.78 22.65 -9.23
C VAL A 74 -1.33 22.20 -9.37
N ILE A 75 -0.84 21.99 -10.60
CA ILE A 75 0.57 21.68 -10.88
C ILE A 75 1.48 22.77 -10.33
N SER A 76 1.12 24.04 -10.50
CA SER A 76 1.93 25.16 -10.03
C SER A 76 1.96 25.34 -8.52
N GLN A 77 1.08 24.66 -7.76
CA GLN A 77 1.10 24.74 -6.29
C GLN A 77 2.18 23.84 -5.66
N ASP A 78 2.61 22.78 -6.35
CA ASP A 78 3.49 21.77 -5.76
C ASP A 78 4.53 21.28 -6.78
N GLY A 79 5.57 22.10 -6.98
CA GLY A 79 6.69 21.77 -7.87
C GLY A 79 7.54 20.59 -7.38
N TRP A 80 7.53 20.30 -6.08
CA TRP A 80 8.33 19.23 -5.49
C TRP A 80 7.86 17.84 -5.94
N LEU A 81 6.55 17.65 -6.04
CA LEU A 81 5.98 16.41 -6.57
C LEU A 81 6.52 16.11 -7.98
N TRP A 82 6.57 17.12 -8.85
CA TRP A 82 7.08 16.98 -10.22
C TRP A 82 8.59 16.78 -10.26
N ALA A 83 9.33 17.43 -9.36
CA ALA A 83 10.76 17.19 -9.21
C ALA A 83 11.06 15.72 -8.83
N LEU A 84 10.29 15.13 -7.90
CA LEU A 84 10.43 13.72 -7.52
C LEU A 84 10.12 12.77 -8.68
N LEU A 85 9.12 13.06 -9.50
CA LEU A 85 8.88 12.31 -10.75
C LEU A 85 10.06 12.46 -11.73
N GLY A 86 10.62 13.66 -11.82
CA GLY A 86 11.84 13.92 -12.58
C GLY A 86 13.00 13.04 -12.12
N VAL A 87 13.24 12.94 -10.80
CA VAL A 87 14.28 12.05 -10.24
C VAL A 87 14.08 10.60 -10.66
N ALA A 88 12.83 10.09 -10.66
CA ALA A 88 12.54 8.74 -11.12
C ALA A 88 12.94 8.52 -12.60
N PHE A 89 12.68 9.49 -13.48
CA PHE A 89 13.13 9.44 -14.88
C PHE A 89 14.64 9.57 -15.04
N ILE A 90 15.26 10.55 -14.37
CA ILE A 90 16.71 10.77 -14.44
C ILE A 90 17.44 9.52 -13.93
N SER A 91 16.86 8.78 -12.99
CA SER A 91 17.43 7.53 -12.50
C SER A 91 17.59 6.43 -13.55
N CYS A 92 17.01 6.57 -14.74
CA CYS A 92 17.29 5.70 -15.88
C CYS A 92 18.77 5.77 -16.32
N LEU A 93 19.42 6.93 -16.15
CA LEU A 93 20.80 7.16 -16.63
C LEU A 93 21.84 6.29 -15.92
N TRP A 94 21.61 5.96 -14.64
CA TRP A 94 22.51 5.13 -13.83
C TRP A 94 21.88 3.80 -13.40
N SER A 95 20.69 3.48 -13.92
CA SER A 95 19.96 2.28 -13.54
C SER A 95 20.69 1.02 -13.97
N ALA A 96 20.64 -0.01 -13.13
CA ALA A 96 21.08 -1.34 -13.52
C ALA A 96 20.19 -1.96 -14.61
N GLN A 97 18.92 -1.54 -14.70
CA GLN A 97 18.00 -1.92 -15.77
C GLN A 97 17.17 -0.70 -16.20
N PRO A 98 17.67 0.05 -17.20
CA PRO A 98 17.02 1.27 -17.68
C PRO A 98 15.59 1.05 -18.20
N SER A 99 15.30 -0.08 -18.85
CA SER A 99 13.97 -0.40 -19.39
C SER A 99 12.90 -0.57 -18.29
N VAL A 100 13.24 -1.28 -17.20
CA VAL A 100 12.38 -1.47 -16.03
C VAL A 100 12.16 -0.14 -15.31
N THR A 101 13.22 0.65 -15.16
CA THR A 101 13.14 1.98 -14.55
C THR A 101 12.24 2.91 -15.33
N PHE A 102 12.43 2.99 -16.66
CA PHE A 102 11.65 3.84 -17.53
C PHE A 102 10.15 3.48 -17.49
N SER A 103 9.83 2.19 -17.63
CA SER A 103 8.45 1.70 -17.59
C SER A 103 7.79 1.98 -16.24
N SER A 104 8.54 1.84 -15.14
CA SER A 104 8.04 2.10 -13.79
C SER A 104 7.89 3.60 -13.51
N SER A 105 8.76 4.45 -14.05
CA SER A 105 8.63 5.91 -13.99
C SER A 105 7.39 6.40 -14.76
N ILE A 106 7.05 5.76 -15.88
CA ILE A 106 5.78 5.99 -16.59
C ILE A 106 4.60 5.60 -15.70
N ALA A 107 4.62 4.40 -15.10
CA ALA A 107 3.53 3.95 -14.24
C ALA A 107 3.35 4.85 -13.01
N LEU A 108 4.45 5.30 -12.39
CA LEU A 108 4.45 6.27 -11.30
C LEU A 108 3.80 7.57 -11.75
N THR A 109 4.25 8.14 -12.86
CA THR A 109 3.71 9.39 -13.42
C THR A 109 2.22 9.27 -13.72
N ALA A 110 1.79 8.17 -14.35
CA ALA A 110 0.40 7.94 -14.68
C ALA A 110 -0.49 7.79 -13.44
N SER A 111 -0.01 7.13 -12.39
CA SER A 111 -0.70 7.05 -11.10
C SER A 111 -0.81 8.42 -10.42
N THR A 112 0.24 9.25 -10.51
CA THR A 112 0.22 10.64 -10.02
C THR A 112 -0.75 11.51 -10.80
N LEU A 113 -0.85 11.33 -12.12
CA LEU A 113 -1.85 12.02 -12.96
C LEU A 113 -3.27 11.61 -12.57
N PHE A 114 -3.51 10.36 -12.21
CA PHE A 114 -4.80 9.95 -11.65
C PHE A 114 -5.09 10.63 -10.30
N GLY A 115 -4.08 10.73 -9.43
CA GLY A 115 -4.18 11.50 -8.18
C GLY A 115 -4.52 12.98 -8.43
N LEU A 116 -3.90 13.60 -9.45
CA LEU A 116 -4.19 14.96 -9.89
C LEU A 116 -5.62 15.10 -10.44
N TYR A 117 -6.09 14.13 -11.23
CA TYR A 117 -7.50 14.08 -11.66
C TYR A 117 -8.43 14.00 -10.45
N PHE A 118 -8.15 13.10 -9.50
CA PHE A 118 -8.93 12.91 -8.30
C PHE A 118 -9.01 14.21 -7.46
N ALA A 119 -7.88 14.90 -7.29
CA ALA A 119 -7.79 16.17 -6.57
C ALA A 119 -8.50 17.33 -7.29
N THR A 120 -8.38 17.41 -8.62
CA THR A 120 -9.00 18.49 -9.40
C THR A 120 -10.51 18.29 -9.60
N ARG A 121 -10.99 17.04 -9.60
CA ARG A 121 -12.39 16.70 -9.87
C ARG A 121 -13.29 16.75 -8.65
N TYR A 122 -12.81 16.28 -7.50
CA TYR A 122 -13.62 16.02 -6.32
C TYR A 122 -13.16 16.89 -5.14
N SER A 123 -14.11 17.39 -4.37
CA SER A 123 -13.82 17.99 -3.06
C SER A 123 -13.28 16.94 -2.08
N LEU A 124 -12.57 17.36 -1.03
CA LEU A 124 -12.05 16.44 -0.01
C LEU A 124 -13.14 15.53 0.59
N LYS A 125 -14.36 16.06 0.78
CA LYS A 125 -15.50 15.29 1.29
C LYS A 125 -15.96 14.22 0.29
N GLU A 126 -15.97 14.52 -1.00
CA GLU A 126 -16.29 13.56 -2.05
C GLU A 126 -15.19 12.51 -2.20
N GLN A 127 -13.91 12.91 -2.09
CA GLN A 127 -12.78 11.99 -2.13
C GLN A 127 -12.87 10.94 -1.00
N ILE A 128 -13.12 11.37 0.23
CA ILE A 128 -13.35 10.46 1.36
C ILE A 128 -14.54 9.53 1.09
N GLN A 129 -15.64 10.04 0.53
CA GLN A 129 -16.79 9.19 0.20
C GLN A 129 -16.48 8.14 -0.87
N LEU A 130 -15.73 8.51 -1.92
CA LEU A 130 -15.32 7.57 -2.97
C LEU A 130 -14.37 6.50 -2.42
N LEU A 131 -13.46 6.87 -1.52
CA LEU A 131 -12.62 5.92 -0.80
C LEU A 131 -13.45 5.00 0.11
N VAL A 132 -14.44 5.52 0.83
CA VAL A 132 -15.38 4.70 1.62
C VAL A 132 -16.09 3.68 0.74
N TRP A 133 -16.58 4.07 -0.44
CA TRP A 133 -17.18 3.14 -1.40
C TRP A 133 -16.19 2.08 -1.88
N MET A 134 -14.97 2.47 -2.22
CA MET A 134 -13.92 1.53 -2.61
C MET A 134 -13.62 0.53 -1.48
N TYR A 135 -13.36 1.00 -0.26
CA TYR A 135 -13.07 0.12 0.87
C TYR A 135 -14.27 -0.75 1.27
N GLY A 136 -15.50 -0.22 1.15
CA GLY A 136 -16.73 -1.00 1.32
C GLY A 136 -16.82 -2.16 0.32
N LEU A 137 -16.49 -1.92 -0.95
CA LEU A 137 -16.39 -2.97 -1.96
C LEU A 137 -15.26 -3.97 -1.65
N ILE A 138 -14.11 -3.49 -1.15
CA ILE A 138 -13.01 -4.38 -0.74
C ILE A 138 -13.46 -5.32 0.37
N ILE A 139 -14.15 -4.82 1.41
CA ILE A 139 -14.71 -5.64 2.50
C ILE A 139 -15.66 -6.69 1.92
N LEU A 140 -16.66 -6.22 1.16
CA LEU A 140 -17.71 -7.08 0.61
C LEU A 140 -17.13 -8.18 -0.28
N LEU A 141 -16.25 -7.82 -1.22
CA LEU A 141 -15.65 -8.79 -2.13
C LEU A 141 -14.67 -9.72 -1.41
N SER A 142 -13.95 -9.25 -0.40
CA SER A 142 -13.01 -10.10 0.37
C SER A 142 -13.76 -11.16 1.17
N VAL A 143 -14.87 -10.78 1.81
CA VAL A 143 -15.74 -11.73 2.51
C VAL A 143 -16.41 -12.69 1.53
N LEU A 144 -16.91 -12.17 0.40
CA LEU A 144 -17.53 -13.00 -0.64
C LEU A 144 -16.54 -14.04 -1.19
N PHE A 145 -15.31 -13.64 -1.49
CA PHE A 145 -14.27 -14.54 -1.98
C PHE A 145 -13.91 -15.57 -0.92
N ALA A 146 -13.78 -15.19 0.35
CA ALA A 146 -13.49 -16.13 1.41
C ALA A 146 -14.58 -17.20 1.63
N ILE A 147 -15.85 -16.85 1.43
CA ILE A 147 -16.98 -17.77 1.61
C ILE A 147 -17.24 -18.61 0.36
N VAL A 148 -17.32 -17.97 -0.81
CA VAL A 148 -17.75 -18.62 -2.06
C VAL A 148 -16.58 -19.28 -2.78
N LEU A 149 -15.37 -18.71 -2.69
CA LEU A 149 -14.18 -19.17 -3.38
C LEU A 149 -12.96 -19.21 -2.44
N PRO A 150 -12.99 -20.04 -1.37
CA PRO A 150 -12.00 -20.00 -0.28
C PRO A 150 -10.55 -20.14 -0.76
N GLN A 151 -10.31 -20.82 -1.88
CA GLN A 151 -9.00 -20.92 -2.55
C GLN A 151 -8.36 -19.56 -2.88
N TYR A 152 -9.17 -18.53 -3.13
CA TYR A 152 -8.68 -17.16 -3.35
C TYR A 152 -8.62 -16.36 -2.05
N GLY A 153 -9.60 -16.53 -1.17
CA GLY A 153 -9.73 -15.74 0.07
C GLY A 153 -8.65 -16.03 1.12
N PHE A 154 -8.11 -17.24 1.14
CA PHE A 154 -7.07 -17.67 2.07
C PHE A 154 -5.77 -18.02 1.35
N MET A 155 -4.65 -17.89 2.07
CA MET A 155 -3.32 -18.32 1.61
C MET A 155 -3.10 -19.81 1.88
N SER A 156 -2.33 -20.42 0.97
CA SER A 156 -1.71 -21.74 1.09
C SER A 156 -0.19 -21.60 1.24
N GLY A 157 0.53 -22.73 1.29
CA GLY A 157 1.99 -22.74 1.34
C GLY A 157 2.51 -22.26 2.69
N ILE A 158 3.45 -21.32 2.67
CA ILE A 158 4.15 -20.85 3.88
C ILE A 158 3.20 -20.11 4.85
N HIS A 159 2.11 -19.53 4.35
CA HIS A 159 1.15 -18.78 5.15
C HIS A 159 -0.24 -19.45 5.19
N GLU A 160 -0.26 -20.78 5.29
CA GLU A 160 -1.50 -21.57 5.29
C GLU A 160 -2.56 -21.02 6.26
N GLY A 161 -3.78 -20.88 5.76
CA GLY A 161 -4.93 -20.42 6.53
C GLY A 161 -4.98 -18.91 6.78
N ALA A 162 -3.98 -18.14 6.38
CA ALA A 162 -3.99 -16.68 6.55
C ALA A 162 -4.99 -16.01 5.61
N PHE A 163 -5.81 -15.09 6.14
CA PHE A 163 -6.77 -14.34 5.33
C PHE A 163 -6.05 -13.32 4.43
N ARG A 164 -6.35 -13.36 3.12
CA ARG A 164 -5.87 -12.37 2.13
C ARG A 164 -6.99 -11.69 1.34
N GLY A 165 -8.24 -12.16 1.47
CA GLY A 165 -9.39 -11.58 0.79
C GLY A 165 -9.22 -11.58 -0.72
N ILE A 166 -9.41 -10.42 -1.36
CA ILE A 166 -9.23 -10.25 -2.81
C ILE A 166 -7.80 -9.91 -3.24
N PHE A 167 -6.79 -10.00 -2.37
CA PHE A 167 -5.41 -9.65 -2.71
C PHE A 167 -4.54 -10.89 -2.82
N THR A 168 -3.39 -10.77 -3.48
CA THR A 168 -2.45 -11.89 -3.66
C THR A 168 -1.79 -12.34 -2.36
N HIS A 169 -1.67 -11.46 -1.37
CA HIS A 169 -0.91 -11.73 -0.14
C HIS A 169 -1.51 -11.05 1.10
N LYS A 170 -1.44 -11.73 2.26
CA LYS A 170 -1.97 -11.25 3.56
C LYS A 170 -1.45 -9.87 3.98
N ASN A 171 -0.17 -9.59 3.72
CA ASN A 171 0.46 -8.30 4.03
C ASN A 171 -0.05 -7.15 3.14
N ILE A 172 -0.41 -7.44 1.89
CA ILE A 172 -1.01 -6.44 1.00
C ILE A 172 -2.41 -6.11 1.51
N PHE A 173 -3.21 -7.13 1.79
CA PHE A 173 -4.53 -6.96 2.39
C PHE A 173 -4.46 -6.21 3.73
N GLY A 174 -3.49 -6.54 4.59
CA GLY A 174 -3.28 -5.85 5.86
C GLY A 174 -2.99 -4.36 5.67
N LYS A 175 -2.06 -4.00 4.77
CA LYS A 175 -1.75 -2.60 4.43
C LYS A 175 -3.00 -1.83 3.97
N ILE A 176 -3.78 -2.43 3.07
CA ILE A 176 -4.98 -1.82 2.52
C ILE A 176 -6.07 -1.68 3.60
N SER A 177 -6.24 -2.69 4.46
CA SER A 177 -7.21 -2.66 5.55
C SER A 177 -6.90 -1.60 6.60
N ALA A 178 -5.61 -1.44 6.95
CA ALA A 178 -5.16 -0.37 7.85
C ALA A 178 -5.48 1.02 7.29
N LEU A 179 -5.18 1.28 6.01
CA LEU A 179 -5.52 2.54 5.35
C LEU A 179 -7.04 2.76 5.27
N GLY A 180 -7.80 1.71 4.95
CA GLY A 180 -9.25 1.75 4.89
C GLY A 180 -9.88 2.08 6.23
N GLY A 181 -9.36 1.51 7.33
CA GLY A 181 -9.83 1.84 8.67
C GLY A 181 -9.66 3.32 8.99
N ILE A 182 -8.56 3.96 8.58
CA ILE A 182 -8.38 5.41 8.73
C ILE A 182 -9.39 6.20 7.89
N VAL A 183 -9.68 5.76 6.66
CA VAL A 183 -10.72 6.40 5.84
C VAL A 183 -12.10 6.33 6.52
N PHE A 184 -12.49 5.18 7.07
CA PHE A 184 -13.75 5.05 7.80
C PHE A 184 -13.75 5.90 9.07
N LEU A 185 -12.64 5.96 9.82
CA LEU A 185 -12.50 6.81 11.00
C LEU A 185 -12.72 8.30 10.65
N LEU A 186 -12.11 8.78 9.56
CA LEU A 186 -12.31 10.14 9.04
C LEU A 186 -13.76 10.36 8.56
N ALA A 187 -14.37 9.37 7.93
CA ALA A 187 -15.76 9.48 7.48
C ALA A 187 -16.75 9.58 8.66
N VAL A 188 -16.56 8.76 9.70
CA VAL A 188 -17.38 8.77 10.92
C VAL A 188 -17.26 10.10 11.67
N SER A 189 -16.05 10.68 11.75
CA SER A 189 -15.85 11.94 12.47
C SER A 189 -16.57 13.14 11.80
N THR A 190 -16.78 13.08 10.49
CA THR A 190 -17.51 14.13 9.74
C THR A 190 -19.03 13.95 9.72
N LYS A 191 -19.53 12.73 9.87
CA LYS A 191 -20.98 12.42 9.93
C LYS A 191 -21.26 11.63 11.21
N LYS A 192 -21.61 12.36 12.28
CA LYS A 192 -22.04 11.76 13.54
C LYS A 192 -23.17 10.74 13.29
N SER A 193 -23.08 9.58 13.94
CA SER A 193 -24.09 8.50 14.01
C SER A 193 -24.49 7.78 12.71
N ASN A 194 -23.56 7.45 11.82
CA ASN A 194 -23.83 6.53 10.70
C ASN A 194 -23.35 5.10 11.03
N LEU A 195 -24.30 4.21 11.36
CA LEU A 195 -24.02 2.81 11.70
C LEU A 195 -23.26 2.06 10.58
N LEU A 196 -23.52 2.37 9.31
CA LEU A 196 -22.83 1.74 8.17
C LEU A 196 -21.33 2.08 8.13
N LEU A 197 -20.96 3.29 8.57
CA LEU A 197 -19.55 3.69 8.60
C LEU A 197 -18.83 3.04 9.78
N TRP A 198 -19.51 2.92 10.93
CA TRP A 198 -18.99 2.17 12.07
C TRP A 198 -18.84 0.68 11.77
N SER A 199 -19.83 0.07 11.10
CA SER A 199 -19.73 -1.34 10.69
C SER A 199 -18.59 -1.56 9.71
N GLY A 200 -18.33 -0.62 8.78
CA GLY A 200 -17.17 -0.68 7.89
C GLY A 200 -15.83 -0.63 8.63
N LEU A 201 -15.71 0.28 9.61
CA LEU A 201 -14.52 0.39 10.46
C LEU A 201 -14.26 -0.91 11.25
N VAL A 202 -15.29 -1.40 11.94
CA VAL A 202 -15.20 -2.64 12.73
C VAL A 202 -14.88 -3.84 11.83
N SER A 203 -15.53 -3.93 10.66
CA SER A 203 -15.27 -5.02 9.71
C SER A 203 -13.82 -5.03 9.25
N LEU A 204 -13.24 -3.88 8.87
CA LEU A 204 -11.83 -3.84 8.47
C LEU A 204 -10.89 -4.19 9.62
N PHE A 205 -11.20 -3.76 10.84
CA PHE A 205 -10.40 -4.12 12.00
C PHE A 205 -10.42 -5.63 12.26
N VAL A 206 -11.60 -6.26 12.22
CA VAL A 206 -11.74 -7.72 12.37
C VAL A 206 -11.00 -8.45 11.24
N LEU A 207 -11.19 -8.04 9.99
CA LEU A 207 -10.50 -8.65 8.85
C LEU A 207 -8.98 -8.46 8.93
N LEU A 208 -8.50 -7.32 9.43
CA LEU A 208 -7.06 -7.07 9.64
C LEU A 208 -6.46 -8.02 10.67
N ILE A 209 -7.20 -8.33 11.74
CA ILE A 209 -6.80 -9.35 12.72
C ILE A 209 -6.76 -10.73 12.06
N LEU A 210 -7.80 -11.09 11.30
CA LEU A 210 -7.84 -12.37 10.57
C LEU A 210 -6.70 -12.53 9.56
N ALA A 211 -6.23 -11.44 8.97
CA ALA A 211 -5.09 -11.46 8.06
C ALA A 211 -3.76 -11.77 8.75
N GLY A 212 -3.69 -11.64 10.08
CA GLY A 212 -2.50 -11.93 10.86
C GLY A 212 -1.30 -11.02 10.54
N SER A 213 -1.52 -9.87 9.87
CA SER A 213 -0.44 -8.96 9.48
C SER A 213 -0.07 -8.05 10.66
N LYS A 214 0.84 -8.53 11.52
CA LYS A 214 1.28 -7.82 12.74
C LYS A 214 1.78 -6.40 12.47
N THR A 215 2.54 -6.19 11.38
CA THR A 215 3.04 -4.85 11.00
C THR A 215 1.90 -3.92 10.61
N ALA A 216 0.92 -4.40 9.83
CA ALA A 216 -0.22 -3.57 9.43
C ALA A 216 -1.12 -3.22 10.62
N LEU A 217 -1.31 -4.16 11.55
CA LEU A 217 -2.03 -3.92 12.81
C LEU A 217 -1.31 -2.87 13.67
N GLY A 218 0.01 -2.99 13.83
CA GLY A 218 0.83 -1.99 14.52
C GLY A 218 0.72 -0.60 13.88
N ASN A 219 0.82 -0.52 12.55
CA ASN A 219 0.65 0.73 11.82
C ASN A 219 -0.76 1.32 11.99
N PHE A 220 -1.79 0.49 11.99
CA PHE A 220 -3.17 0.94 12.20
C PHE A 220 -3.37 1.53 13.59
N LEU A 221 -2.89 0.84 14.64
CA LEU A 221 -2.95 1.33 16.01
C LEU A 221 -2.15 2.62 16.18
N LEU A 222 -0.94 2.70 15.60
CA LEU A 222 -0.13 3.90 15.61
C LEU A 222 -0.86 5.08 14.96
N LEU A 223 -1.52 4.88 13.83
CA LEU A 223 -2.29 5.93 13.16
C LEU A 223 -3.50 6.39 13.99
N ILE A 224 -4.17 5.48 14.70
CA ILE A 224 -5.23 5.84 15.66
C ILE A 224 -4.64 6.68 16.80
N ILE A 225 -3.53 6.23 17.40
CA ILE A 225 -2.86 6.94 18.49
C ILE A 225 -2.46 8.34 18.03
N VAL A 226 -1.85 8.48 16.85
CA VAL A 226 -1.47 9.78 16.27
C VAL A 226 -2.70 10.65 16.02
N ALA A 227 -3.81 10.10 15.53
CA ALA A 227 -5.05 10.85 15.33
C ALA A 227 -5.65 11.35 16.65
N LEU A 228 -5.68 10.50 17.68
CA LEU A 228 -6.14 10.87 19.02
C LEU A 228 -5.23 11.91 19.66
N ILE A 229 -3.91 11.71 19.58
CA ILE A 229 -2.91 12.68 20.01
C ILE A 229 -3.20 14.00 19.32
N TYR A 230 -3.26 14.05 17.98
CA TYR A 230 -3.54 15.28 17.24
C TYR A 230 -4.82 16.00 17.69
N GLN A 231 -5.89 15.25 17.95
CA GLN A 231 -7.14 15.80 18.47
C GLN A 231 -6.99 16.39 19.88
N ILE A 232 -6.22 15.72 20.75
CA ILE A 232 -5.86 16.20 22.09
C ILE A 232 -4.90 17.40 21.98
N LEU A 233 -3.92 17.39 21.06
CA LEU A 233 -2.97 18.47 20.89
C LEU A 233 -3.64 19.76 20.43
N ARG A 234 -4.75 19.66 19.69
CA ARG A 234 -5.60 20.82 19.37
C ARG A 234 -6.31 21.41 20.59
N TRP A 235 -6.42 20.66 21.69
CA TRP A 235 -7.19 21.02 22.88
C TRP A 235 -6.29 21.01 24.13
N ARG A 236 -5.71 22.19 24.40
CA ARG A 236 -5.10 22.62 25.69
C ARG A 236 -3.71 22.05 26.00
N TYR A 237 -2.77 22.97 26.22
CA TYR A 237 -1.33 22.70 26.37
C TYR A 237 -0.95 21.84 27.59
N TYR A 238 -1.80 21.77 28.62
CA TYR A 238 -1.52 20.99 29.83
C TYR A 238 -1.65 19.47 29.64
N LEU A 239 -2.26 19.00 28.54
CA LEU A 239 -2.28 17.57 28.17
C LEU A 239 -1.11 17.18 27.25
N LEU A 240 -0.54 18.15 26.52
CA LEU A 240 0.60 17.94 25.60
C LEU A 240 1.81 17.37 26.33
N ILE A 241 2.15 17.99 27.46
CA ILE A 241 3.36 17.71 28.23
C ILE A 241 3.33 16.28 28.79
N PRO A 242 2.31 15.84 29.57
CA PRO A 242 2.29 14.48 30.10
C PRO A 242 2.19 13.40 29.01
N ILE A 243 1.46 13.64 27.91
CA ILE A 243 1.38 12.68 26.80
C ILE A 243 2.73 12.57 26.06
N GLY A 244 3.41 13.70 25.83
CA GLY A 244 4.75 13.71 25.25
C GLY A 244 5.75 12.93 26.11
N PHE A 245 5.75 13.17 27.43
CA PHE A 245 6.56 12.41 28.38
C PHE A 245 6.22 10.91 28.39
N ALA A 246 4.93 10.56 28.36
CA ALA A 246 4.50 9.16 28.32
C ALA A 246 4.96 8.45 27.04
N LEU A 247 4.87 9.11 25.87
CA LEU A 247 5.34 8.56 24.60
C LEU A 247 6.86 8.40 24.56
N ILE A 248 7.59 9.40 25.07
CA ILE A 248 9.06 9.32 25.17
C ILE A 248 9.48 8.21 26.12
N ALA A 249 8.86 8.11 27.30
CA ALA A 249 9.15 7.07 28.29
C ALA A 249 8.81 5.66 27.78
N THR A 250 7.69 5.52 27.06
CA THR A 250 7.31 4.25 26.44
C THR A 250 8.27 3.90 25.31
N GLY A 251 8.61 4.88 24.45
CA GLY A 251 9.56 4.70 23.35
C GLY A 251 10.96 4.34 23.84
N SER A 252 11.45 4.99 24.89
CA SER A 252 12.75 4.69 25.50
C SER A 252 12.75 3.33 26.19
N GLY A 253 11.66 2.95 26.87
CA GLY A 253 11.50 1.62 27.46
C GLY A 253 11.54 0.50 26.41
N ILE A 254 10.87 0.70 25.27
CA ILE A 254 10.92 -0.24 24.14
C ILE A 254 12.34 -0.33 23.58
N ILE A 255 13.04 0.79 23.39
CA ILE A 255 14.44 0.80 22.92
C ILE A 255 15.35 0.04 23.89
N VAL A 256 15.23 0.27 25.20
CA VAL A 256 16.04 -0.41 26.22
C VAL A 256 15.78 -1.92 26.22
N LEU A 257 14.51 -2.35 26.13
CA LEU A 257 14.16 -3.76 26.01
C LEU A 257 14.77 -4.39 24.76
N PHE A 258 14.70 -3.71 23.61
CA PHE A 258 15.32 -4.17 22.36
C PHE A 258 16.85 -4.22 22.41
N LEU A 259 17.50 -3.33 23.17
CA LEU A 259 18.96 -3.32 23.32
C LEU A 259 19.48 -4.38 24.32
N GLN A 260 18.67 -4.75 25.31
CA GLN A 260 19.04 -5.74 26.33
C GLN A 260 18.78 -7.17 25.88
N ASP A 261 17.60 -7.42 25.30
CA ASP A 261 17.22 -8.74 24.80
C ASP A 261 16.31 -8.61 23.58
N PRO A 262 16.91 -8.57 22.38
CA PRO A 262 16.15 -8.54 21.13
C PRO A 262 15.19 -9.72 21.01
N ALA A 263 15.52 -10.90 21.55
CA ALA A 263 14.68 -12.09 21.46
C ALA A 263 13.45 -11.97 22.35
N ALA A 264 13.59 -11.50 23.60
CA ALA A 264 12.46 -11.28 24.49
C ALA A 264 11.48 -10.22 23.96
N GLY A 265 11.98 -9.14 23.33
CA GLY A 265 11.13 -8.13 22.69
C GLY A 265 10.37 -8.66 21.47
N LEU A 266 10.99 -9.56 20.70
CA LEU A 266 10.39 -10.18 19.52
C LEU A 266 9.38 -11.28 19.89
N ASP A 267 9.68 -12.10 20.89
CA ASP A 267 8.78 -13.13 21.43
C ASP A 267 7.48 -12.53 21.98
N LEU A 268 7.55 -11.36 22.62
CA LEU A 268 6.38 -10.64 23.12
C LEU A 268 5.44 -10.18 22.00
N ILE A 269 5.98 -10.00 20.79
CA ILE A 269 5.25 -9.68 19.56
C ILE A 269 4.95 -10.97 18.76
N GLY A 270 5.38 -12.14 19.26
CA GLY A 270 5.30 -13.45 18.61
C GLY A 270 6.06 -13.49 17.28
N ARG A 271 7.24 -12.88 17.24
CA ARG A 271 8.14 -12.88 16.09
C ARG A 271 9.36 -13.71 16.42
N ASP A 272 9.81 -14.46 15.43
CA ASP A 272 11.09 -15.14 15.46
C ASP A 272 12.24 -14.14 15.28
N THR A 273 13.45 -14.55 15.68
CA THR A 273 14.66 -13.74 15.59
C THR A 273 15.02 -13.35 14.15
N THR A 274 14.54 -14.09 13.15
CA THR A 274 14.72 -13.76 11.72
C THR A 274 13.69 -12.75 11.19
N LEU A 275 12.72 -12.34 12.01
CA LEU A 275 11.61 -11.46 11.63
C LEU A 275 10.92 -11.94 10.35
N THR A 276 10.63 -13.23 10.23
CA THR A 276 10.15 -13.90 9.01
C THR A 276 11.10 -13.76 7.81
N GLY A 277 12.38 -14.11 7.97
CA GLY A 277 13.42 -14.07 6.92
C GLY A 277 13.84 -12.66 6.47
N ARG A 278 13.45 -11.61 7.23
CA ARG A 278 13.76 -10.21 6.87
C ARG A 278 15.17 -9.80 7.26
N THR A 279 15.77 -10.46 8.24
CA THR A 279 17.17 -10.22 8.62
C THR A 279 18.11 -10.36 7.42
N ASP A 280 17.93 -11.42 6.63
CA ASP A 280 18.79 -11.70 5.47
C ASP A 280 18.52 -10.72 4.33
N THR A 281 17.24 -10.41 4.11
CA THR A 281 16.80 -9.41 3.12
C THR A 281 17.40 -8.03 3.42
N TRP A 282 17.44 -7.63 4.70
CA TRP A 282 17.98 -6.34 5.12
C TRP A 282 19.50 -6.32 5.08
N ALA A 283 20.18 -7.38 5.53
CA ALA A 283 21.63 -7.48 5.43
C ALA A 283 22.08 -7.35 3.96
N PHE A 284 21.41 -8.06 3.04
CA PHE A 284 21.65 -7.95 1.62
C PHE A 284 21.36 -6.54 1.07
N ALA A 285 20.24 -5.92 1.49
CA ALA A 285 19.91 -4.57 1.06
C ALA A 285 20.96 -3.54 1.53
N ILE A 286 21.47 -3.67 2.76
CA ILE A 286 22.51 -2.79 3.32
C ILE A 286 23.81 -2.93 2.52
N ASP A 287 24.29 -4.15 2.27
CA ASP A 287 25.48 -4.41 1.45
C ASP A 287 25.35 -3.78 0.04
N MET A 288 24.16 -3.85 -0.56
CA MET A 288 23.92 -3.22 -1.86
C MET A 288 23.85 -1.69 -1.76
N ILE A 289 23.30 -1.13 -0.69
CA ILE A 289 23.32 0.33 -0.45
C ILE A 289 24.77 0.83 -0.32
N GLU A 290 25.62 0.11 0.41
CA GLU A 290 27.03 0.47 0.60
C GLU A 290 27.81 0.53 -0.72
N LYS A 291 27.46 -0.33 -1.68
CA LYS A 291 28.07 -0.34 -3.02
C LYS A 291 27.69 0.89 -3.87
N ARG A 292 26.51 1.47 -3.68
CA ARG A 292 26.01 2.63 -4.45
C ARG A 292 25.15 3.59 -3.59
N PRO A 293 25.73 4.28 -2.60
CA PRO A 293 24.95 5.00 -1.58
C PRO A 293 24.21 6.23 -2.13
N TRP A 294 24.78 6.91 -3.12
CA TRP A 294 24.24 8.19 -3.62
C TRP A 294 23.12 8.02 -4.64
N PHE A 295 23.30 7.12 -5.61
CA PHE A 295 22.41 6.98 -6.76
C PHE A 295 21.62 5.66 -6.74
N GLY A 296 22.09 4.66 -5.98
CA GLY A 296 21.50 3.33 -5.96
C GLY A 296 21.54 2.64 -7.33
N TYR A 297 20.47 1.90 -7.63
CA TYR A 297 20.38 1.03 -8.82
C TYR A 297 19.28 1.43 -9.80
N GLY A 298 18.71 2.62 -9.65
CA GLY A 298 17.57 3.12 -10.45
C GLY A 298 16.21 2.78 -9.83
N PHE A 299 15.21 3.60 -10.11
CA PHE A 299 13.85 3.46 -9.56
C PHE A 299 13.26 2.09 -9.92
N THR A 300 12.90 1.30 -8.89
CA THR A 300 12.33 -0.07 -8.95
C THR A 300 13.18 -1.16 -9.63
N ALA A 301 14.30 -0.83 -10.27
CA ALA A 301 15.12 -1.78 -11.01
C ALA A 301 15.83 -2.82 -10.12
N PHE A 302 16.04 -2.52 -8.84
CA PHE A 302 16.75 -3.43 -7.94
C PHE A 302 16.01 -4.77 -7.77
N TRP A 303 14.78 -4.75 -7.26
CA TRP A 303 14.00 -5.97 -7.02
C TRP A 303 13.37 -6.52 -8.30
N ASN A 304 12.88 -5.65 -9.21
CA ASN A 304 12.17 -6.09 -10.41
C ASN A 304 13.10 -6.47 -11.57
N GLY A 305 14.35 -5.98 -11.53
CA GLY A 305 15.31 -6.21 -12.59
C GLY A 305 16.40 -7.21 -12.17
N LEU A 306 17.12 -6.94 -11.09
CA LEU A 306 18.26 -7.77 -10.69
C LEU A 306 17.82 -9.14 -10.15
N MET A 307 16.59 -9.28 -9.64
CA MET A 307 16.11 -10.52 -9.00
C MET A 307 15.22 -11.41 -9.87
N VAL A 308 15.27 -11.27 -11.20
CA VAL A 308 14.58 -12.21 -12.10
C VAL A 308 15.08 -13.66 -11.92
N ASN A 309 16.23 -13.86 -11.27
CA ASN A 309 16.65 -15.15 -10.69
C ASN A 309 17.06 -14.99 -9.21
N PRO A 310 16.16 -15.25 -8.25
CA PRO A 310 16.49 -15.24 -6.82
C PRO A 310 17.56 -16.29 -6.47
N HIS A 311 17.49 -17.47 -7.11
CA HIS A 311 18.41 -18.57 -6.86
C HIS A 311 19.86 -18.27 -7.26
N THR A 312 20.11 -17.44 -8.28
CA THR A 312 21.48 -17.13 -8.71
C THR A 312 22.14 -16.02 -7.91
N LEU A 313 21.41 -15.32 -7.02
CA LEU A 313 21.98 -14.28 -6.17
C LEU A 313 22.23 -14.77 -4.76
N PHE A 314 21.29 -15.52 -4.16
CA PHE A 314 21.54 -16.14 -2.85
C PHE A 314 22.61 -17.24 -2.95
N ALA A 315 22.64 -18.06 -4.00
CA ALA A 315 23.74 -19.01 -4.22
C ALA A 315 25.10 -18.32 -4.42
N ARG A 316 25.11 -17.11 -5.01
CA ARG A 316 26.32 -16.30 -5.18
C ARG A 316 26.74 -15.59 -3.90
N TYR A 317 25.80 -15.39 -2.97
CA TYR A 317 26.04 -14.82 -1.64
C TYR A 317 26.54 -15.90 -0.66
N ASP A 318 26.08 -17.15 -0.82
CA ASP A 318 26.51 -18.31 -0.03
C ASP A 318 27.84 -18.94 -0.50
N GLY A 319 28.52 -18.31 -1.48
CA GLY A 319 29.88 -18.71 -1.86
C GLY A 319 30.00 -20.10 -2.48
N ILE A 320 28.95 -20.62 -3.12
CA ILE A 320 29.04 -21.85 -3.90
C ILE A 320 29.17 -21.46 -5.38
N PHE A 321 30.36 -21.74 -5.92
CA PHE A 321 30.81 -21.46 -7.29
C PHE A 321 29.82 -21.86 -8.38
#